data_AF-A0AAW2LUI7-F1
#
_entry.id   AF-A0AAW2LUI7-F1
#
_cell.length_a   1.000
_cell.length_b   1.000
_cell.length_c   1.000
_cell.angle_alpha   90.00
_cell.angle_beta   90.00
_cell.angle_gamma   90.00
#
_symmetry.space_group_name_H-M   'P 1'
#
loop_
_entity.id
_entity.type
_entity.pdbx_description
1 polymer ?
#
loop_
_entity_poly.entity_id
_entity_poly.type
_entity_poly.pdbx_seq_one_letter_code
_entity_poly.pdbx_strand_id
1 'polypeptide(L)'
;MANAPPSTLLDEALDGKGAAVFSTSPAAGGRMILVEDCVETSGAFVVHHLLKRCLSPHSSDVVVFLSFAHPFSHYDRILRKMGCNLSVQRDNKRLMFLDMLMLERLGRDRGKTSEDVFISLFGEIQKAVELSLSHAGRQHITVVIDDVSLMEVDANGSSNLVLDFLHYCYSLTAQFGCSLITLNHDDVYSNEDRPGLLLKLEYLADVVIKVEPLSTGLASDVHGQLTVSNKGIHEGSGKSRNKVHNFHFRIKDSSVEYFYPGSKT
;
A
#
# COMPACT_ATOMS: atom_id res chain seq x y z
N MET A 1 6.54 -16.99 -26.10
CA MET A 1 6.88 -17.23 -24.68
C MET A 1 7.36 -15.91 -24.11
N ALA A 2 6.46 -15.14 -23.48
CA ALA A 2 6.83 -13.89 -22.85
C ALA A 2 7.57 -14.22 -21.56
N ASN A 3 8.82 -13.78 -21.42
CA ASN A 3 9.56 -13.87 -20.16
C ASN A 3 8.75 -13.14 -19.09
N ALA A 4 8.34 -13.87 -18.04
CA ALA A 4 7.81 -13.23 -16.84
C ALA A 4 8.86 -12.23 -16.31
N PRO A 5 8.46 -11.04 -15.83
CA PRO A 5 9.40 -10.11 -15.24
C PRO A 5 10.15 -10.79 -14.08
N PRO A 6 11.44 -10.44 -13.85
CA PRO A 6 12.20 -11.01 -12.74
C PRO A 6 11.46 -10.73 -11.43
N SER A 7 11.10 -11.79 -10.71
CA SER A 7 10.48 -11.71 -9.39
C SER A 7 11.52 -11.29 -8.36
N THR A 8 11.21 -10.28 -7.54
CA THR A 8 12.02 -9.94 -6.37
C THR A 8 11.67 -10.85 -5.20
N LEU A 9 12.52 -10.93 -4.17
CA LEU A 9 12.17 -11.66 -2.94
C LEU A 9 10.91 -11.10 -2.27
N LEU A 10 10.67 -9.79 -2.40
CA LEU A 10 9.43 -9.18 -1.94
C LEU A 10 8.23 -9.70 -2.73
N ASP A 11 8.33 -9.81 -4.06
CA ASP A 11 7.27 -10.37 -4.90
C ASP A 11 6.96 -11.83 -4.53
N GLU A 12 7.99 -12.63 -4.28
CA GLU A 12 7.85 -14.04 -3.89
C GLU A 12 7.21 -14.19 -2.51
N ALA A 13 7.59 -13.33 -1.55
CA ALA A 13 7.01 -13.31 -0.22
C ALA A 13 5.52 -12.89 -0.24
N LEU A 14 5.17 -11.99 -1.15
CA LEU A 14 3.80 -11.54 -1.37
C LEU A 14 2.94 -12.65 -2.00
N ASP A 15 3.37 -13.22 -3.13
CA ASP A 15 2.54 -14.12 -3.95
C ASP A 15 2.32 -15.51 -3.34
N GLY A 16 3.20 -15.95 -2.44
CA GLY A 16 3.20 -17.32 -1.94
C GLY A 16 3.28 -18.35 -3.08
N LYS A 17 3.38 -19.63 -2.74
CA LYS A 17 3.27 -20.70 -3.76
C LYS A 17 1.80 -20.81 -4.23
N GLY A 18 1.39 -19.96 -5.17
CA GLY A 18 0.21 -20.21 -6.02
C GLY A 18 -0.95 -19.21 -5.97
N ALA A 19 -0.87 -18.09 -5.25
CA ALA A 19 -1.96 -17.11 -5.21
C ALA A 19 -1.41 -15.70 -5.34
N ALA A 20 -1.31 -15.22 -6.59
CA ALA A 20 -0.90 -13.85 -6.89
C ALA A 20 -1.64 -12.87 -5.94
N VAL A 21 -0.91 -11.99 -5.27
CA VAL A 21 -1.51 -10.97 -4.37
C VAL A 21 -2.53 -10.10 -5.11
N PHE A 22 -2.36 -9.99 -6.42
CA PHE A 22 -3.21 -9.28 -7.35
C PHE A 22 -3.93 -10.25 -8.31
N SER A 23 -4.24 -11.47 -7.83
CA SER A 23 -4.97 -12.46 -8.60
C SER A 23 -6.30 -11.87 -9.06
N THR A 24 -6.43 -11.67 -10.37
CA THR A 24 -7.68 -11.27 -11.05
C THR A 24 -8.77 -12.36 -10.99
N SER A 25 -8.57 -13.41 -10.19
CA SER A 25 -9.57 -14.44 -9.92
C SER A 25 -10.63 -13.89 -8.98
N PRO A 26 -11.92 -13.87 -9.37
CA PRO A 26 -13.04 -13.51 -8.50
C PRO A 26 -13.13 -14.35 -7.21
N ALA A 27 -12.38 -15.47 -7.13
CA ALA A 27 -12.37 -16.36 -5.97
C ALA A 27 -11.37 -15.97 -4.88
N ALA A 28 -10.37 -15.11 -5.17
CA ALA A 28 -9.26 -14.84 -4.25
C ALA A 28 -9.48 -13.66 -3.27
N GLY A 29 -10.58 -12.91 -3.41
CA GLY A 29 -10.90 -11.76 -2.57
C GLY A 29 -9.90 -10.60 -2.70
N GLY A 30 -10.34 -9.40 -2.29
CA GLY A 30 -9.45 -8.28 -2.10
C GLY A 30 -8.57 -8.46 -0.86
N ARG A 31 -7.33 -7.96 -0.86
CA ARG A 31 -6.43 -8.04 0.31
C ARG A 31 -6.05 -6.67 0.86
N MET A 32 -5.87 -6.58 2.17
CA MET A 32 -5.28 -5.44 2.84
C MET A 32 -3.80 -5.69 3.13
N ILE A 33 -2.93 -4.83 2.59
CA ILE A 33 -1.49 -4.80 2.86
C ILE A 33 -1.19 -3.57 3.71
N LEU A 34 -0.64 -3.80 4.89
CA LEU A 34 -0.12 -2.76 5.76
C LEU A 34 1.40 -2.72 5.63
N VAL A 35 1.95 -1.57 5.31
CA VAL A 35 3.38 -1.26 5.38
C VAL A 35 3.62 -0.49 6.66
N GLU A 36 4.55 -0.96 7.47
CA GLU A 36 4.98 -0.28 8.68
C GLU A 36 6.44 0.09 8.54
N ASP A 37 6.77 1.33 8.85
CA ASP A 37 8.13 1.83 8.89
C ASP A 37 8.35 2.68 10.13
N CYS A 38 9.54 3.27 10.23
CA CYS A 38 9.88 4.21 11.29
C CYS A 38 10.74 5.33 10.69
N VAL A 39 10.91 6.41 11.45
CA VAL A 39 11.70 7.58 11.02
C VAL A 39 13.14 7.19 10.65
N GLU A 40 13.74 6.22 11.34
CA GLU A 40 15.11 5.77 11.04
C GLU A 40 15.19 5.06 9.68
N THR A 41 14.15 4.34 9.27
CA THR A 41 14.15 3.53 8.05
C THR A 41 12.79 3.57 7.36
N SER A 42 12.66 4.47 6.37
CA SER A 42 11.39 4.63 5.64
C SER A 42 11.05 3.45 4.73
N GLY A 43 9.78 3.05 4.75
CA GLY A 43 9.13 2.05 3.92
C GLY A 43 8.49 2.62 2.65
N ALA A 44 8.65 3.91 2.34
CA ALA A 44 8.07 4.52 1.13
C ALA A 44 8.48 3.80 -0.17
N PHE A 45 9.68 3.21 -0.21
CA PHE A 45 10.13 2.41 -1.35
C PHE A 45 9.27 1.15 -1.59
N VAL A 46 8.65 0.59 -0.54
CA VAL A 46 7.72 -0.54 -0.64
C VAL A 46 6.44 -0.09 -1.35
N VAL A 47 5.91 1.08 -1.00
CA VAL A 47 4.76 1.67 -1.69
C VAL A 47 5.09 1.90 -3.17
N HIS A 48 6.29 2.41 -3.48
CA HIS A 48 6.74 2.56 -4.87
C HIS A 48 6.85 1.23 -5.62
N HIS A 49 7.37 0.19 -4.96
CA HIS A 49 7.44 -1.17 -5.51
C HIS A 49 6.05 -1.72 -5.83
N LEU A 50 5.12 -1.61 -4.88
CA LEU A 50 3.73 -2.06 -5.04
C LEU A 50 3.00 -1.29 -6.14
N LEU A 51 3.15 0.04 -6.21
CA LEU A 51 2.58 0.86 -7.29
C LEU A 51 3.10 0.44 -8.66
N LYS A 52 4.43 0.26 -8.80
CA LYS A 52 5.04 -0.22 -10.05
C LYS A 52 4.49 -1.59 -10.45
N ARG A 53 4.27 -2.47 -9.47
CA ARG A 53 3.72 -3.81 -9.67
C ARG A 53 2.26 -3.76 -10.14
N CYS A 54 1.39 -3.00 -9.48
CA CYS A 54 0.00 -2.80 -9.91
C CYS A 54 -0.09 -2.20 -11.32
N LEU A 55 0.78 -1.25 -11.63
CA LEU A 55 0.78 -0.55 -12.91
C LEU A 55 1.62 -1.23 -13.99
N SER A 56 2.09 -2.46 -13.74
CA SER A 56 2.84 -3.25 -14.72
C SER A 56 2.07 -3.39 -16.03
N PRO A 57 2.74 -3.39 -17.21
CA PRO A 57 2.09 -3.62 -18.51
C PRO A 57 1.38 -4.98 -18.62
N HIS A 58 1.74 -5.94 -17.76
CA HIS A 58 1.14 -7.27 -17.71
C HIS A 58 -0.11 -7.34 -16.83
N SER A 59 -0.44 -6.25 -16.14
CA SER A 59 -1.63 -6.12 -15.30
C SER A 59 -2.65 -5.20 -15.97
N SER A 60 -3.93 -5.47 -15.75
CA SER A 60 -5.04 -4.59 -16.13
C SER A 60 -5.56 -3.76 -14.95
N ASP A 61 -4.83 -3.73 -13.84
CA ASP A 61 -5.28 -3.10 -12.62
C ASP A 61 -5.38 -1.58 -12.75
N VAL A 62 -6.32 -1.04 -11.98
CA VAL A 62 -6.52 0.39 -11.76
C VAL A 62 -6.08 0.72 -10.34
N VAL A 63 -5.36 1.82 -10.18
CA VAL A 63 -4.88 2.30 -8.89
C VAL A 63 -5.60 3.60 -8.54
N VAL A 64 -6.19 3.65 -7.35
CA VAL A 64 -6.67 4.89 -6.71
C VAL A 64 -5.66 5.26 -5.65
N PHE A 65 -4.84 6.27 -5.90
CA PHE A 65 -3.73 6.64 -5.04
C PHE A 65 -4.03 7.95 -4.29
N LEU A 66 -4.20 7.84 -2.98
CA LEU A 66 -4.34 8.94 -2.05
C LEU A 66 -2.96 9.32 -1.51
N SER A 67 -2.61 10.58 -1.65
CA SER A 67 -1.27 11.07 -1.42
C SER A 67 -1.26 12.19 -0.38
N PHE A 68 -0.86 11.85 0.85
CA PHE A 68 -0.74 12.71 2.01
C PHE A 68 0.68 13.21 2.23
N ALA A 69 1.72 12.49 1.79
CA ALA A 69 3.11 12.86 2.06
C ALA A 69 3.70 13.81 1.00
N HIS A 70 3.43 13.56 -0.28
CA HIS A 70 4.12 14.24 -1.39
C HIS A 70 3.20 14.57 -2.57
N PRO A 71 3.53 15.57 -3.41
CA PRO A 71 2.74 15.86 -4.61
C PRO A 71 3.00 14.82 -5.71
N PHE A 72 2.11 14.72 -6.71
CA PHE A 72 2.23 13.79 -7.85
C PHE A 72 3.62 13.74 -8.48
N SER A 73 4.25 14.92 -8.66
CA SER A 73 5.56 15.03 -9.30
C SER A 73 6.68 14.27 -8.58
N HIS A 74 6.58 14.08 -7.26
CA HIS A 74 7.51 13.29 -6.48
C HIS A 74 7.44 11.81 -6.90
N TYR A 75 6.25 11.23 -6.86
CA TYR A 75 6.00 9.83 -7.22
C TYR A 75 6.31 9.55 -8.69
N ASP A 76 5.91 10.44 -9.61
CA ASP A 76 6.19 10.28 -11.05
C ASP A 76 7.69 10.26 -11.33
N ARG A 77 8.49 11.09 -10.64
CA ARG A 77 9.95 11.11 -10.80
C ARG A 77 10.60 9.82 -10.32
N ILE A 78 10.21 9.30 -9.15
CA ILE A 78 10.79 8.09 -8.59
C ILE A 78 10.39 6.87 -9.43
N LEU A 79 9.10 6.71 -9.72
CA LEU A 79 8.64 5.57 -10.51
C LEU A 79 9.19 5.60 -11.93
N ARG A 80 9.40 6.78 -12.53
CA ARG A 80 10.01 6.88 -13.87
C ARG A 80 11.44 6.36 -13.87
N LYS A 81 12.22 6.58 -12.80
CA LYS A 81 13.55 5.94 -12.61
C LYS A 81 13.45 4.42 -12.47
N MET A 82 12.37 3.92 -11.87
CA MET A 82 12.08 2.49 -11.76
C MET A 82 11.46 1.88 -13.04
N GLY A 83 11.29 2.67 -14.11
CA GLY A 83 10.72 2.22 -15.39
C GLY A 83 9.20 2.29 -15.48
N CYS A 84 8.51 3.01 -14.60
CA CYS A 84 7.06 3.20 -14.62
C CYS A 84 6.69 4.69 -14.73
N ASN A 85 5.99 5.08 -15.80
CA ASN A 85 5.61 6.47 -16.05
C ASN A 85 4.16 6.72 -15.57
N LEU A 86 4.00 7.32 -14.38
CA LEU A 86 2.67 7.55 -13.78
C LEU A 86 1.80 8.46 -14.63
N SER A 87 2.39 9.45 -15.31
CA SER A 87 1.66 10.34 -16.21
C SER A 87 0.95 9.57 -17.32
N VAL A 88 1.62 8.59 -17.93
CA VAL A 88 1.03 7.72 -18.96
C VAL A 88 -0.06 6.81 -18.37
N GLN A 89 0.14 6.30 -17.15
CA GLN A 89 -0.89 5.47 -16.51
C GLN A 89 -2.15 6.27 -16.17
N ARG A 90 -1.99 7.54 -15.80
CA ARG A 90 -3.11 8.47 -15.59
C ARG A 90 -3.86 8.75 -16.89
N ASP A 91 -3.15 9.04 -17.98
CA ASP A 91 -3.76 9.29 -19.30
C ASP A 91 -4.51 8.05 -19.82
N ASN A 92 -3.98 6.86 -19.53
CA ASN A 92 -4.62 5.57 -19.83
C ASN A 92 -5.74 5.19 -18.84
N LYS A 93 -6.10 6.07 -17.90
CA LYS A 93 -7.13 5.84 -16.86
C LYS A 93 -6.86 4.64 -15.95
N ARG A 94 -5.59 4.23 -15.83
CA ARG A 94 -5.13 3.19 -14.89
C ARG A 94 -4.69 3.74 -13.54
N LEU A 95 -4.54 5.06 -13.44
CA LEU A 95 -4.19 5.74 -12.19
C LEU A 95 -5.13 6.94 -11.97
N MET A 96 -5.88 6.90 -10.86
CA MET A 96 -6.54 8.06 -10.28
C MET A 96 -5.68 8.54 -9.11
N PHE A 97 -5.07 9.71 -9.24
CA PHE A 97 -4.23 10.30 -8.19
C PHE A 97 -5.00 11.41 -7.48
N LEU A 98 -5.13 11.31 -6.16
CA LEU A 98 -5.81 12.26 -5.30
C LEU A 98 -4.77 12.91 -4.39
N ASP A 99 -4.50 14.20 -4.66
CA ASP A 99 -3.48 14.98 -3.96
C ASP A 99 -4.07 15.60 -2.68
N MET A 100 -3.77 14.99 -1.53
CA MET A 100 -4.29 15.45 -0.23
C MET A 100 -3.50 16.63 0.33
N LEU A 101 -2.32 16.95 -0.22
CA LEU A 101 -1.63 18.20 0.13
C LEU A 101 -2.42 19.43 -0.34
N MET A 102 -3.32 19.24 -1.30
CA MET A 102 -4.23 20.29 -1.78
C MET A 102 -5.59 20.25 -1.06
N LEU A 103 -5.77 19.41 -0.04
CA LEU A 103 -7.03 19.22 0.69
C LEU A 103 -7.50 20.49 1.41
N GLU A 104 -6.57 21.33 1.88
CA GLU A 104 -6.91 22.66 2.40
C GLU A 104 -7.71 23.51 1.39
N ARG A 105 -7.50 23.30 0.08
CA ARG A 105 -8.27 23.99 -0.98
C ARG A 105 -9.69 23.43 -1.14
N LEU A 106 -9.91 22.16 -0.80
CA LEU A 106 -11.24 21.52 -0.85
C LEU A 106 -12.14 21.97 0.32
N GLY A 107 -11.56 22.29 1.48
CA GLY A 107 -12.28 22.70 2.70
C GLY A 107 -12.43 24.21 2.91
N ARG A 108 -11.44 25.03 2.53
CA ARG A 108 -11.39 26.46 2.87
C ARG A 108 -12.46 27.33 2.18
N ASP A 109 -13.06 26.84 1.10
CA ASP A 109 -14.06 27.60 0.33
C ASP A 109 -15.51 27.32 0.77
N ARG A 110 -15.77 26.36 1.69
CA ARG A 110 -17.15 25.91 2.00
C ARG A 110 -17.48 25.62 3.47
N GLY A 111 -16.60 25.90 4.44
CA GLY A 111 -16.92 25.67 5.87
C GLY A 111 -17.20 24.19 6.22
N LYS A 112 -16.65 23.26 5.43
CA LYS A 112 -16.80 21.82 5.65
C LYS A 112 -15.95 21.35 6.82
N THR A 113 -16.46 20.41 7.60
CA THR A 113 -15.70 19.71 8.64
C THR A 113 -14.69 18.74 8.01
N SER A 114 -13.71 18.25 8.78
CA SER A 114 -12.82 17.18 8.31
C SER A 114 -13.60 15.93 7.95
N GLU A 115 -14.62 15.57 8.74
CA GLU A 115 -15.52 14.45 8.46
C GLU A 115 -16.19 14.56 7.08
N ASP A 116 -16.73 15.74 6.72
CA ASP A 116 -17.33 15.97 5.39
C ASP A 116 -16.33 15.74 4.25
N VAL A 117 -15.06 16.07 4.47
CA VAL A 117 -13.99 15.89 3.50
C VAL A 117 -13.69 14.40 3.31
N PHE A 118 -13.55 13.63 4.40
CA PHE A 118 -13.33 12.18 4.34
C PHE A 118 -14.53 11.43 3.76
N ILE A 119 -15.76 11.84 4.06
CA ILE A 119 -16.98 11.29 3.45
C ILE A 119 -16.98 11.54 1.94
N SER A 120 -16.68 12.77 1.51
CA SER A 120 -16.59 13.12 0.09
C SER A 120 -15.52 12.30 -0.62
N LEU A 121 -14.36 12.15 0.01
CA LEU A 121 -13.24 11.36 -0.50
C LEU A 121 -13.61 9.88 -0.67
N PHE A 122 -14.25 9.29 0.34
CA PHE A 122 -14.74 7.92 0.24
C PHE A 122 -15.77 7.77 -0.89
N GLY A 123 -16.68 8.73 -1.05
CA GLY A 123 -17.64 8.75 -2.16
C GLY A 123 -16.97 8.78 -3.54
N GLU A 124 -15.85 9.50 -3.69
CA GLU A 124 -15.06 9.50 -4.93
C GLU A 124 -14.41 8.14 -5.20
N ILE A 125 -13.82 7.52 -4.17
CA ILE A 125 -13.22 6.17 -4.25
C ILE A 125 -14.29 5.14 -4.63
N GLN A 126 -15.41 5.12 -3.91
CA GLN A 126 -16.50 4.19 -4.16
C GLN A 126 -17.03 4.32 -5.59
N LYS A 127 -17.23 5.55 -6.07
CA LYS A 127 -17.65 5.80 -7.45
C LYS A 127 -16.64 5.30 -8.47
N ALA A 128 -15.35 5.51 -8.23
CA ALA A 128 -14.29 4.97 -9.10
C ALA A 128 -14.31 3.43 -9.13
N VAL A 129 -14.58 2.80 -7.98
CA VAL A 129 -14.74 1.35 -7.86
C VAL A 129 -15.92 0.83 -8.67
N GLU A 130 -17.10 1.41 -8.48
CA GLU A 130 -18.33 1.01 -9.17
C GLU A 130 -18.22 1.17 -10.70
N LEU A 131 -17.62 2.28 -11.16
CA LEU A 131 -17.42 2.53 -12.60
C LEU A 131 -16.50 1.50 -13.24
N SER A 132 -15.43 1.11 -12.56
CA SER A 132 -14.44 0.15 -13.10
C SER A 132 -14.99 -1.29 -13.16
N LEU A 133 -15.97 -1.62 -12.31
CA LEU A 133 -16.63 -2.93 -12.30
C LEU A 133 -17.77 -3.07 -13.32
N SER A 134 -18.39 -1.96 -13.70
CA SER A 134 -19.49 -1.94 -14.69
C SER A 134 -19.02 -2.12 -16.13
N HIS A 135 -17.71 -2.00 -16.40
CA HIS A 135 -17.13 -2.20 -17.72
C HIS A 135 -16.94 -3.70 -18.02
N ALA A 136 -17.12 -4.09 -19.28
CA ALA A 136 -17.12 -5.49 -19.75
C ALA A 136 -15.81 -6.28 -19.48
N GLY A 137 -14.74 -5.61 -19.06
CA GLY A 137 -13.55 -6.23 -18.48
C GLY A 137 -13.44 -5.82 -17.02
N ARG A 138 -13.65 -6.75 -16.09
CA ARG A 138 -13.47 -6.51 -14.64
C ARG A 138 -12.01 -6.18 -14.36
N GLN A 139 -11.72 -4.91 -14.11
CA GLN A 139 -10.40 -4.46 -13.67
C GLN A 139 -10.34 -4.60 -12.15
N HIS A 140 -9.26 -5.21 -11.64
CA HIS A 140 -8.98 -5.21 -10.21
C HIS A 140 -8.52 -3.81 -9.79
N ILE A 141 -8.98 -3.35 -8.63
CA ILE A 141 -8.73 -1.99 -8.16
C ILE A 141 -7.92 -2.07 -6.88
N THR A 142 -6.86 -1.27 -6.83
CA THR A 142 -6.04 -1.13 -5.63
C THR A 142 -6.14 0.31 -5.12
N VAL A 143 -6.66 0.47 -3.91
CA VAL A 143 -6.61 1.74 -3.18
C VAL A 143 -5.29 1.81 -2.43
N VAL A 144 -4.55 2.89 -2.60
CA VAL A 144 -3.24 3.11 -1.96
C VAL A 144 -3.32 4.38 -1.13
N ILE A 145 -2.88 4.32 0.12
CA ILE A 145 -2.75 5.45 1.04
C ILE A 145 -1.27 5.48 1.47
N ASP A 146 -0.54 6.53 1.09
CA ASP A 146 0.91 6.63 1.31
C ASP A 146 1.32 6.91 2.75
N ASP A 147 0.47 7.52 3.57
CA ASP A 147 0.81 7.88 4.94
C ASP A 147 -0.44 8.08 5.80
N VAL A 148 -0.75 7.08 6.64
CA VAL A 148 -1.89 7.11 7.56
C VAL A 148 -1.65 8.07 8.72
N SER A 149 -0.40 8.27 9.15
CA SER A 149 -0.07 9.19 10.23
C SER A 149 -0.32 10.64 9.81
N LEU A 150 -0.02 11.00 8.57
CA LEU A 150 -0.39 12.31 8.01
C LEU A 150 -1.90 12.44 7.76
N MET A 151 -2.58 11.36 7.38
CA MET A 151 -4.04 11.35 7.29
C MET A 151 -4.70 11.67 8.64
N GLU A 152 -4.13 11.23 9.76
CA GLU A 152 -4.59 11.58 11.10
C GLU A 152 -4.43 13.08 11.40
N VAL A 153 -3.35 13.70 10.93
CA VAL A 153 -3.16 15.15 11.03
C VAL A 153 -4.27 15.89 10.27
N ASP A 154 -4.58 15.45 9.04
CA ASP A 154 -5.68 16.00 8.23
C ASP A 154 -7.06 15.72 8.82
N ALA A 155 -7.20 14.66 9.62
CA ALA A 155 -8.37 14.36 10.43
C ALA A 155 -8.44 15.15 11.74
N ASN A 156 -7.65 16.22 11.89
CA ASN A 156 -7.54 17.04 13.10
C ASN A 156 -7.14 16.22 14.35
N GLY A 157 -6.30 15.20 14.17
CA GLY A 157 -5.86 14.30 15.24
C GLY A 157 -6.92 13.27 15.67
N SER A 158 -7.97 13.05 14.86
CA SER A 158 -9.03 12.09 15.17
C SER A 158 -8.71 10.70 14.64
N SER A 159 -8.09 9.84 15.46
CA SER A 159 -7.83 8.44 15.10
C SER A 159 -9.11 7.67 14.78
N ASN A 160 -10.24 8.02 15.39
CA ASN A 160 -11.53 7.40 15.10
C ASN A 160 -11.99 7.70 13.66
N LEU A 161 -11.86 8.94 13.21
CA LEU A 161 -12.23 9.32 11.84
C LEU A 161 -11.35 8.59 10.81
N VAL A 162 -10.05 8.45 11.10
CA VAL A 162 -9.12 7.67 10.28
C VAL A 162 -9.51 6.20 10.24
N LEU A 163 -9.81 5.60 11.39
CA LEU A 163 -10.25 4.20 11.49
C LEU A 163 -11.55 3.95 10.74
N ASP A 164 -12.53 4.85 10.87
CA ASP A 164 -13.82 4.74 10.17
C ASP A 164 -13.60 4.81 8.66
N PHE A 165 -12.79 5.75 8.18
CA PHE A 165 -12.44 5.86 6.77
C PHE A 165 -11.72 4.61 6.24
N LEU A 166 -10.72 4.10 6.97
CA LEU A 166 -9.98 2.89 6.60
C LEU A 166 -10.89 1.66 6.62
N HIS A 167 -11.81 1.58 7.57
CA HIS A 167 -12.82 0.52 7.62
C HIS A 167 -13.79 0.61 6.43
N TYR A 168 -14.19 1.82 6.02
CA TYR A 168 -14.98 2.00 4.79
C TYR A 168 -14.21 1.56 3.55
N CYS A 169 -12.93 1.95 3.42
CA CYS A 169 -12.08 1.48 2.32
C CYS A 169 -11.92 -0.06 2.34
N TYR A 170 -11.73 -0.64 3.53
CA TYR A 170 -11.65 -2.09 3.71
C TYR A 170 -12.96 -2.78 3.33
N SER A 171 -14.13 -2.19 3.60
CA SER A 171 -15.41 -2.78 3.19
C SER A 171 -15.54 -2.96 1.67
N LEU A 172 -14.84 -2.13 0.88
CA LEU A 172 -14.76 -2.28 -0.58
C LEU A 172 -13.97 -3.53 -0.98
N THR A 173 -13.03 -4.01 -0.16
CA THR A 173 -12.29 -5.25 -0.43
C THR A 173 -13.24 -6.45 -0.37
N ALA A 174 -14.09 -6.49 0.65
CA ALA A 174 -15.08 -7.55 0.86
C ALA A 174 -16.23 -7.48 -0.17
N GLN A 175 -16.72 -6.27 -0.47
CA GLN A 175 -17.88 -6.09 -1.34
C GLN A 175 -17.54 -6.20 -2.83
N PHE A 176 -16.37 -5.71 -3.23
CA PHE A 176 -16.01 -5.53 -4.63
C PHE A 176 -14.72 -6.25 -5.05
N GLY A 177 -14.03 -6.91 -4.11
CA GLY A 177 -12.75 -7.58 -4.39
C GLY A 177 -11.61 -6.60 -4.66
N CYS A 178 -11.68 -5.37 -4.15
CA CYS A 178 -10.59 -4.39 -4.25
C CYS A 178 -9.46 -4.72 -3.28
N SER A 179 -8.22 -4.34 -3.60
CA SER A 179 -7.13 -4.39 -2.62
C SER A 179 -6.90 -3.03 -1.96
N LEU A 180 -6.42 -3.04 -0.73
CA LEU A 180 -6.08 -1.84 0.04
C LEU A 180 -4.61 -1.92 0.45
N ILE A 181 -3.85 -0.85 0.21
CA ILE A 181 -2.45 -0.72 0.62
C ILE A 181 -2.35 0.55 1.46
N THR A 182 -1.82 0.44 2.67
CA THR A 182 -1.65 1.57 3.58
C THR A 182 -0.24 1.56 4.15
N LEU A 183 0.42 2.70 4.25
CA LEU A 183 1.65 2.86 5.02
C LEU A 183 1.38 3.63 6.31
N ASN A 184 1.97 3.17 7.41
CA ASN A 184 1.90 3.82 8.72
C ASN A 184 3.28 3.82 9.40
N HIS A 185 3.62 4.89 10.10
CA HIS A 185 4.84 4.97 10.90
C HIS A 185 4.60 4.38 12.30
N ASP A 186 5.32 3.32 12.66
CA ASP A 186 5.19 2.58 13.94
C ASP A 186 5.58 3.44 15.15
N ASP A 187 6.62 4.24 15.00
CA ASP A 187 7.21 5.07 16.05
C ASP A 187 6.37 6.31 16.42
N VAL A 188 5.34 6.65 15.63
CA VAL A 188 4.39 7.72 15.96
C VAL A 188 3.53 7.35 17.17
N TYR A 189 3.17 6.07 17.31
CA TYR A 189 2.23 5.59 18.33
C TYR A 189 2.91 4.92 19.52
N SER A 190 4.24 4.88 19.56
CA SER A 190 5.02 4.10 20.55
C SER A 190 4.85 4.54 22.00
N ASN A 191 4.31 5.75 22.23
CA ASN A 191 4.14 6.36 23.56
C ASN A 191 2.68 6.40 24.03
N GLU A 192 1.73 5.82 23.29
CA GLU A 192 0.31 5.89 23.63
C GLU A 192 -0.19 4.70 24.47
N ASP A 193 -0.88 4.99 25.58
CA ASP A 193 -1.46 3.99 26.51
C ASP A 193 -2.71 3.26 25.97
N ARG A 194 -3.24 3.68 24.82
CA ARG A 194 -4.46 3.10 24.22
C ARG A 194 -4.08 2.03 23.19
N PRO A 195 -4.92 1.00 22.97
CA PRO A 195 -4.73 0.12 21.83
C PRO A 195 -4.81 0.96 20.55
N GLY A 196 -3.64 1.31 20.02
CA GLY A 196 -3.46 2.36 19.04
C GLY A 196 -4.09 2.04 17.70
N LEU A 197 -4.21 3.08 16.86
CA LEU A 197 -4.55 2.98 15.45
C LEU A 197 -3.83 1.78 14.79
N LEU A 198 -2.53 1.67 15.06
CA LEU A 198 -1.65 0.59 14.60
C LEU A 198 -2.19 -0.82 14.89
N LEU A 199 -2.56 -1.16 16.12
CA LEU A 199 -3.02 -2.52 16.46
C LEU A 199 -4.29 -2.92 15.68
N LYS A 200 -5.15 -1.93 15.41
CA LYS A 200 -6.37 -2.16 14.61
C LYS A 200 -6.03 -2.36 13.13
N LEU A 201 -5.07 -1.60 12.60
CA LEU A 201 -4.58 -1.78 11.23
C LEU A 201 -3.90 -3.13 11.06
N GLU A 202 -3.01 -3.48 11.99
CA GLU A 202 -2.36 -4.79 12.03
C GLU A 202 -3.42 -5.87 12.03
N TYR A 203 -4.47 -5.76 12.86
CA TYR A 203 -5.56 -6.74 12.92
C TYR A 203 -6.29 -6.92 11.58
N LEU A 204 -6.63 -5.82 10.90
CA LEU A 204 -7.33 -5.82 9.62
C LEU A 204 -6.47 -6.30 8.44
N ALA A 205 -5.15 -6.11 8.51
CA ALA A 205 -4.25 -6.46 7.42
C ALA A 205 -4.13 -7.97 7.21
N ASP A 206 -4.22 -8.41 5.94
CA ASP A 206 -3.89 -9.76 5.51
C ASP A 206 -2.37 -9.96 5.42
N VAL A 207 -1.66 -8.90 5.03
CA VAL A 207 -0.20 -8.88 4.94
C VAL A 207 0.33 -7.66 5.68
N VAL A 208 1.28 -7.88 6.59
CA VAL A 208 2.03 -6.80 7.25
C VAL A 208 3.47 -6.85 6.74
N ILE A 209 3.96 -5.73 6.22
CA ILE A 209 5.33 -5.53 5.75
C ILE A 209 6.00 -4.55 6.72
N LYS A 210 6.82 -5.04 7.64
CA LYS A 210 7.60 -4.19 8.54
C LYS A 210 8.94 -3.85 7.92
N VAL A 211 9.28 -2.58 7.88
CA VAL A 211 10.55 -2.02 7.39
C VAL A 211 11.26 -1.42 8.60
N GLU A 212 12.42 -1.98 8.93
CA GLU A 212 13.09 -1.68 10.19
C GLU A 212 14.59 -1.43 9.95
N PRO A 213 15.25 -0.63 10.82
CA PRO A 213 16.69 -0.55 10.84
C PRO A 213 17.32 -1.89 11.22
N LEU A 214 18.60 -2.05 10.91
CA LEU A 214 19.35 -3.23 11.37
C LEU A 214 19.60 -3.15 12.87
N SER A 215 19.31 -4.22 13.59
CA SER A 215 19.58 -4.35 15.04
C SER A 215 21.07 -4.22 15.41
N THR A 216 21.98 -4.34 14.44
CA THR A 216 23.44 -4.21 14.64
C THR A 216 23.97 -2.80 14.35
N GLY A 217 23.10 -1.86 14.00
CA GLY A 217 23.45 -0.49 13.61
C GLY A 217 23.66 -0.33 12.10
N LEU A 218 24.31 0.77 11.70
CA LEU A 218 24.47 1.17 10.30
C LEU A 218 25.48 0.28 9.54
N ALA A 219 25.15 -0.08 8.31
CA ALA A 219 26.03 -0.77 7.38
C ALA A 219 26.14 0.03 6.05
N SER A 220 27.31 0.02 5.41
CA SER A 220 27.52 0.73 4.12
C SER A 220 26.69 0.17 2.98
N ASP A 221 26.44 -1.14 3.00
CA ASP A 221 25.86 -1.89 1.89
C ASP A 221 24.47 -2.45 2.19
N VAL A 222 23.92 -2.15 3.37
CA VAL A 222 22.60 -2.61 3.80
C VAL A 222 21.88 -1.45 4.46
N HIS A 223 20.72 -1.08 3.92
CA HIS A 223 19.96 0.08 4.38
C HIS A 223 18.94 -0.27 5.47
N GLY A 224 18.61 -1.55 5.63
CA GLY A 224 17.68 -2.02 6.65
C GLY A 224 17.29 -3.48 6.45
N GLN A 225 16.31 -3.91 7.23
CA GLN A 225 15.65 -5.20 7.12
C GLN A 225 14.16 -5.04 6.81
N LEU A 226 13.59 -6.05 6.18
CA LEU A 226 12.18 -6.10 5.83
C LEU A 226 11.61 -7.46 6.21
N THR A 227 10.50 -7.43 6.93
CA THR A 227 9.76 -8.60 7.41
C THR A 227 8.37 -8.61 6.77
N VAL A 228 8.06 -9.64 5.99
CA VAL A 228 6.72 -9.86 5.41
C VAL A 228 6.00 -10.95 6.18
N SER A 229 4.90 -10.58 6.85
CA SER A 229 4.04 -11.49 7.59
C SER A 229 2.71 -11.65 6.86
N ASN A 230 2.45 -12.83 6.32
CA ASN A 230 1.20 -13.17 5.63
C ASN A 230 0.30 -13.97 6.57
N LYS A 231 -0.86 -13.41 6.92
CA LYS A 231 -1.89 -14.10 7.69
C LYS A 231 -2.61 -15.05 6.74
N GLY A 232 -2.54 -16.35 7.03
CA GLY A 232 -3.08 -17.36 6.13
C GLY A 232 -4.57 -17.13 5.83
N ILE A 233 -4.93 -17.07 4.54
CA ILE A 233 -6.33 -17.02 4.11
C ILE A 233 -7.02 -18.32 4.58
N HIS A 234 -8.13 -18.18 5.31
CA HIS A 234 -8.98 -19.29 5.73
C HIS A 234 -9.78 -19.85 4.52
N GLU A 235 -9.09 -20.47 3.56
CA GLU A 235 -9.78 -21.30 2.56
C GLU A 235 -10.06 -22.68 3.18
N GLY A 236 -11.30 -23.17 3.01
CA GLY A 236 -11.91 -24.30 3.72
C GLY A 236 -11.27 -25.69 3.54
N SER A 237 -10.01 -25.79 3.12
CA SER A 237 -9.26 -27.05 3.07
C SER A 237 -7.80 -26.84 3.50
N GLY A 238 -7.53 -27.08 4.79
CA GLY A 238 -6.17 -27.17 5.34
C GLY A 238 -5.67 -25.88 5.98
N LYS A 239 -5.11 -26.00 7.19
CA LYS A 239 -4.56 -24.87 7.98
C LYS A 239 -3.46 -24.15 7.19
N SER A 240 -3.79 -23.02 6.56
CA SER A 240 -2.79 -22.09 6.02
C SER A 240 -1.98 -21.53 7.19
N ARG A 241 -0.72 -21.95 7.34
CA ARG A 241 0.18 -21.43 8.38
C ARG A 241 0.57 -20.01 8.01
N ASN A 242 0.55 -19.10 8.98
CA ASN A 242 1.18 -17.79 8.84
C ASN A 242 2.62 -17.97 8.33
N LYS A 243 2.94 -17.30 7.23
CA LYS A 243 4.28 -17.32 6.64
C LYS A 243 4.95 -16.01 6.94
N VAL A 244 6.17 -16.08 7.45
CA VAL A 244 7.00 -14.93 7.75
C VAL A 244 8.27 -15.04 6.92
N HIS A 245 8.57 -13.99 6.17
CA HIS A 245 9.76 -13.89 5.33
C HIS A 245 10.59 -12.69 5.77
N ASN A 246 11.87 -12.93 6.07
CA ASN A 246 12.78 -11.89 6.53
C ASN A 246 13.93 -11.77 5.53
N PHE A 247 14.20 -10.55 5.07
CA PHE A 247 15.32 -10.25 4.19
C PHE A 247 15.89 -8.86 4.49
N HIS A 248 17.15 -8.67 4.15
CA HIS A 248 17.79 -7.36 4.14
C HIS A 248 17.52 -6.68 2.81
N PHE A 249 17.59 -5.35 2.79
CA PHE A 249 17.44 -4.59 1.56
C PHE A 249 18.52 -3.53 1.37
N ARG A 250 18.77 -3.21 0.10
CA ARG A 250 19.60 -2.10 -0.33
C ARG A 250 18.88 -1.31 -1.41
N ILE A 251 18.62 -0.03 -1.15
CA ILE A 251 18.08 0.91 -2.13
C ILE A 251 19.21 1.33 -3.07
N LYS A 252 18.95 1.27 -4.38
CA LYS A 252 19.78 1.81 -5.46
C LYS A 252 19.01 2.90 -6.20
N ASP A 253 19.67 3.62 -7.11
CA ASP A 253 19.07 4.74 -7.86
C ASP A 253 17.78 4.39 -8.61
N SER A 254 17.67 3.17 -9.15
CA SER A 254 16.55 2.73 -10.00
C SER A 254 15.85 1.46 -9.54
N SER A 255 16.31 0.84 -8.45
CA SER A 255 15.81 -0.45 -7.99
C SER A 255 16.09 -0.67 -6.51
N VAL A 256 15.40 -1.63 -5.91
CA VAL A 256 15.69 -2.13 -4.57
C VAL A 256 16.14 -3.57 -4.69
N GLU A 257 17.25 -3.90 -4.04
CA GLU A 257 17.75 -5.27 -3.95
C GLU A 257 17.38 -5.86 -2.60
N TYR A 258 16.94 -7.11 -2.62
CA TYR A 258 16.57 -7.88 -1.45
C TYR A 258 17.45 -9.12 -1.38
N PHE A 259 17.95 -9.46 -0.19
CA PHE A 259 18.81 -10.61 0.01
C PHE A 259 18.64 -11.19 1.42
N TYR A 260 18.81 -12.51 1.57
CA TYR A 260 18.68 -13.14 2.88
C TYR A 260 19.88 -12.79 3.78
N PRO A 261 19.68 -12.60 5.09
CA PRO A 261 20.76 -12.37 6.03
C PRO A 261 21.83 -13.47 5.94
N GLY A 262 23.11 -13.08 5.94
CA GLY A 262 24.23 -14.02 5.82
C GLY A 262 24.54 -14.51 4.40
N SER A 263 23.77 -14.07 3.39
CA SER A 263 24.14 -14.28 1.98
C SER A 263 25.34 -13.38 1.65
N LYS A 264 26.41 -13.95 1.10
CA LYS A 264 27.54 -13.17 0.60
C LYS A 264 27.09 -12.42 -0.65
N THR A 265 27.07 -11.09 -0.60
CA THR A 265 27.02 -10.21 -1.78
C THR A 265 28.36 -10.18 -2.50
#